data_AF-A0AAJ0EMY3-F1
#
_entry.id   AF-A0AAJ0EMY3-F1
#
_cell.length_a   1.000
_cell.length_b   1.000
_cell.length_c   1.000
_cell.angle_alpha   90.00
_cell.angle_beta   90.00
_cell.angle_gamma   90.00
#
_symmetry.space_group_name_H-M   'P 1'
#
loop_
_entity.id
_entity.type
_entity.pdbx_description
1 polymer ?
#
loop_
_entity_poly.entity_id
_entity_poly.type
_entity_poly.pdbx_seq_one_letter_code
_entity_poly.pdbx_strand_id
1 'polypeptide(L)'
;MNRNSHYTGAKLLVAEANDLEHGALCSRCEKAITGETSPSKFSLLKVILVFILCQVPISGLSFLTFHTFQNRAGTETKGIDQQDYFSLESYNSTGNLYDIVDAADKSPEADTFWHDLQKTDGIVAVHSKWAKKNALPATVAHPDDPASKIYQINVFHALHCLYRIRNRLTSKIPLEKWPRNDIHTMHCVDHIRNDLMCHADISLSGSDEYVSFNSHSHHQKCRDLGALQRWAKRHSWTGYKDYLEGVVGYDFNEAERVNMAMAGKGHWNKAQSTLDNETGKIELWFEED
;
A
#
# COMPACT_ATOMS: atom_id res chain seq x y z
N MET A 1 -3.32 3.11 -52.03
CA MET A 1 -1.87 2.94 -52.31
C MET A 1 -1.18 2.76 -50.96
N ASN A 2 -1.10 1.54 -50.44
CA ASN A 2 -0.03 0.52 -50.60
C ASN A 2 1.27 0.83 -49.80
N ARG A 3 1.50 0.02 -48.75
CA ARG A 3 2.78 -0.49 -48.18
C ARG A 3 3.69 0.54 -47.46
N ASN A 4 4.40 0.23 -46.37
CA ASN A 4 4.61 -1.01 -45.61
C ASN A 4 5.19 -0.68 -44.22
N SER A 5 4.81 -1.50 -43.24
CA SER A 5 5.50 -1.77 -41.96
C SER A 5 6.93 -2.27 -42.20
N HIS A 6 7.88 -2.03 -41.27
CA HIS A 6 8.74 -3.13 -40.78
C HIS A 6 9.48 -2.79 -39.47
N TYR A 7 9.11 -3.58 -38.45
CA TYR A 7 9.85 -3.94 -37.24
C TYR A 7 11.24 -4.51 -37.58
N THR A 8 12.26 -4.22 -36.77
CA THR A 8 13.53 -4.99 -36.76
C THR A 8 13.92 -5.31 -35.32
N GLY A 9 13.78 -6.60 -34.98
CA GLY A 9 14.34 -7.19 -33.76
C GLY A 9 15.80 -7.57 -33.95
N ALA A 10 16.59 -7.44 -32.89
CA ALA A 10 17.97 -7.88 -32.83
C ALA A 10 18.02 -9.37 -32.46
N LYS A 11 18.67 -10.18 -33.30
CA LYS A 11 19.03 -11.59 -33.04
C LYS A 11 20.54 -11.69 -32.84
N LEU A 12 20.93 -12.34 -31.75
CA LEU A 12 22.28 -12.87 -31.50
C LEU A 12 22.70 -13.83 -32.62
N LEU A 13 23.99 -13.81 -32.99
CA LEU A 13 24.70 -14.98 -33.49
C LEU A 13 26.14 -15.03 -32.98
N VAL A 14 26.45 -16.18 -32.38
CA VAL A 14 27.77 -16.76 -32.10
C VAL A 14 28.37 -17.24 -33.43
N ALA A 15 29.68 -17.13 -33.60
CA ALA A 15 30.42 -17.81 -34.66
C ALA A 15 31.66 -18.49 -34.08
N GLU A 16 31.65 -19.83 -34.12
CA GLU A 16 32.84 -20.69 -34.04
C GLU A 16 33.58 -20.66 -35.39
N ALA A 17 34.91 -20.76 -35.35
CA ALA A 17 35.73 -21.02 -36.53
C ALA A 17 36.78 -22.11 -36.19
N ASN A 18 36.77 -23.15 -37.02
CA ASN A 18 37.63 -24.33 -36.98
C ASN A 18 39.06 -24.05 -37.47
N ASP A 19 40.02 -24.54 -36.68
CA ASP A 19 41.14 -25.46 -36.96
C ASP A 19 41.92 -25.57 -38.30
N LEU A 20 43.24 -25.82 -38.07
CA LEU A 20 44.36 -26.34 -38.90
C LEU A 20 45.03 -25.37 -39.90
N GLU A 21 46.38 -25.20 -39.97
CA GLU A 21 47.39 -26.26 -40.13
C GLU A 21 48.88 -25.80 -39.88
N HIS A 22 49.64 -26.65 -39.15
CA HIS A 22 51.10 -26.98 -39.10
C HIS A 22 52.30 -25.98 -39.23
N GLY A 23 53.22 -26.05 -38.24
CA GLY A 23 54.65 -26.39 -38.50
C GLY A 23 55.79 -25.60 -37.81
N ALA A 24 56.44 -26.20 -36.79
CA ALA A 24 57.90 -26.38 -36.57
C ALA A 24 58.40 -26.21 -35.11
N LEU A 25 58.81 -27.34 -34.50
CA LEU A 25 59.59 -27.42 -33.25
C LEU A 25 61.07 -27.10 -33.50
N CYS A 26 61.74 -26.43 -32.55
CA CYS A 26 63.21 -26.44 -32.43
C CYS A 26 63.67 -27.00 -31.08
N SER A 27 64.53 -28.03 -31.18
CA SER A 27 65.03 -28.90 -30.12
C SER A 27 66.32 -28.37 -29.47
N ARG A 28 66.25 -27.44 -28.50
CA ARG A 28 67.51 -26.99 -27.87
C ARG A 28 67.53 -26.37 -26.48
N CYS A 29 66.54 -26.59 -25.61
CA CYS A 29 66.63 -26.07 -24.23
C CYS A 29 66.24 -27.09 -23.14
N GLU A 30 66.65 -28.35 -23.27
CA GLU A 30 66.64 -29.29 -22.14
C GLU A 30 68.05 -29.39 -21.52
N LYS A 31 68.11 -29.13 -20.20
CA LYS A 31 69.15 -29.50 -19.21
C LYS A 31 70.47 -28.69 -19.14
N ALA A 32 70.43 -27.67 -18.30
CA ALA A 32 71.38 -27.50 -17.19
C ALA A 32 70.52 -27.47 -15.91
N ILE A 33 70.26 -28.55 -15.17
CA ILE A 33 71.14 -29.38 -14.31
C ILE A 33 71.84 -28.56 -13.23
N THR A 34 71.21 -28.60 -12.05
CA THR A 34 71.74 -28.61 -10.67
C THR A 34 72.40 -27.35 -10.11
N GLY A 35 71.68 -26.71 -9.19
CA GLY A 35 72.19 -25.81 -8.16
C GLY A 35 71.17 -25.68 -7.02
N GLU A 36 71.28 -26.58 -6.05
CA GLU A 36 70.80 -26.52 -4.65
C GLU A 36 69.63 -25.59 -4.30
N THR A 37 68.43 -26.16 -4.08
CA THR A 37 67.38 -25.51 -3.28
C THR A 37 67.64 -25.74 -1.79
N SER A 38 68.18 -24.73 -1.12
CA SER A 38 68.16 -24.66 0.35
C SER A 38 66.74 -24.31 0.81
N PRO A 39 66.06 -25.13 1.65
CA PRO A 39 64.73 -24.79 2.12
C PRO A 39 64.84 -23.70 3.17
N SER A 40 64.36 -22.48 2.87
CA SER A 40 64.15 -21.48 3.91
C SER A 40 63.14 -22.05 4.91
N LYS A 41 63.61 -22.35 6.13
CA LYS A 41 62.79 -22.83 7.24
C LYS A 41 61.84 -21.70 7.69
N PHE A 42 60.74 -21.47 6.96
CA PHE A 42 59.60 -20.77 7.53
C PHE A 42 59.00 -21.70 8.58
N SER A 43 59.29 -21.42 9.84
CA SER A 43 58.78 -22.16 10.97
C SER A 43 57.24 -22.18 10.89
N LEU A 44 56.65 -23.36 10.74
CA LEU A 44 55.20 -23.57 10.75
C LEU A 44 54.54 -22.86 11.94
N LEU A 45 55.25 -22.78 13.07
CA LEU A 45 54.86 -22.04 14.26
C LEU A 45 54.63 -20.54 13.99
N LYS A 46 55.46 -19.90 13.16
CA LYS A 46 55.30 -18.48 12.81
C LYS A 46 54.08 -18.25 11.92
N VAL A 47 53.78 -19.16 11.00
CA VAL A 47 52.58 -19.09 10.15
C VAL A 47 51.32 -19.30 10.99
N ILE A 48 51.34 -20.27 11.91
CA ILE A 48 50.25 -20.51 12.85
C ILE A 48 50.05 -19.30 13.77
N LEU A 49 51.12 -18.69 14.28
CA LEU A 49 51.06 -17.49 15.11
C LEU A 49 50.44 -16.31 14.35
N VAL A 50 50.85 -16.07 13.10
CA VAL A 50 50.25 -15.00 12.28
C VAL A 50 48.78 -15.29 12.00
N PHE A 51 48.42 -16.53 11.70
CA PHE A 51 47.03 -16.92 11.47
C PHE A 51 46.17 -16.69 12.72
N ILE A 52 46.65 -17.09 13.91
CA ILE A 52 45.94 -16.86 15.18
C ILE A 52 45.85 -15.37 15.50
N LEU A 53 46.95 -14.61 15.32
CA LEU A 53 46.99 -13.17 15.56
C LEU A 53 46.05 -12.39 14.65
N CYS A 54 45.76 -12.88 13.44
CA CYS A 54 44.79 -12.26 12.54
C CYS A 54 43.36 -12.76 12.78
N GLN A 55 43.16 -14.06 13.04
CA GLN A 55 41.82 -14.64 13.13
C GLN A 55 41.10 -14.24 14.42
N VAL A 56 41.80 -14.12 15.54
CA VAL A 56 41.20 -13.73 16.84
C VAL A 56 40.58 -12.32 16.80
N PRO A 57 41.27 -11.26 16.32
CA PRO A 57 40.66 -9.94 16.22
C PRO A 57 39.55 -9.87 15.17
N ILE A 58 39.64 -10.62 14.06
CA ILE A 58 38.57 -10.69 13.04
C ILE A 58 37.31 -11.33 13.63
N SER A 59 37.46 -12.46 14.34
CA SER A 59 36.34 -13.13 15.02
C SER A 59 35.79 -12.29 16.17
N GLY A 60 36.65 -11.57 16.90
CA GLY A 60 36.24 -10.63 17.96
C GLY A 60 35.45 -9.45 17.41
N LEU A 61 35.91 -8.84 16.31
CA LEU A 61 35.20 -7.74 15.66
C LEU A 61 33.88 -8.22 15.05
N SER A 62 33.86 -9.43 14.46
CA SER A 62 32.63 -10.05 13.93
C SER A 62 31.63 -10.39 15.03
N PHE A 63 32.11 -10.86 16.19
CA PHE A 63 31.26 -11.10 17.36
C PHE A 63 30.72 -9.78 17.94
N LEU A 64 31.55 -8.74 18.00
CA LEU A 64 31.12 -7.42 18.48
C LEU A 64 30.09 -6.80 17.54
N THR A 65 30.31 -6.85 16.22
CA THR A 65 29.34 -6.34 15.23
C THR A 65 28.05 -7.16 15.28
N PHE A 66 28.14 -8.49 15.37
CA PHE A 66 26.98 -9.36 15.52
C PHE A 66 26.24 -9.12 16.84
N HIS A 67 26.94 -8.87 17.95
CA HIS A 67 26.33 -8.56 19.25
C HIS A 67 25.73 -7.15 19.26
N THR A 68 26.34 -6.16 18.59
CA THR A 68 25.72 -4.85 18.40
C THR A 68 24.51 -4.91 17.46
N PHE A 69 24.56 -5.80 16.46
CA PHE A 69 23.45 -6.05 15.54
C PHE A 69 22.32 -6.79 16.26
N GLN A 70 22.64 -7.79 17.08
CA GLN A 70 21.68 -8.49 17.94
C GLN A 70 21.13 -7.60 19.04
N ASN A 71 21.90 -6.71 19.65
CA ASN A 71 21.37 -5.72 20.59
C ASN A 71 20.48 -4.68 19.90
N ARG A 72 20.79 -4.31 18.64
CA ARG A 72 19.88 -3.51 17.79
C ARG A 72 18.64 -4.29 17.34
N ALA A 73 18.75 -5.61 17.14
CA ALA A 73 17.66 -6.47 16.70
C ALA A 73 16.83 -7.03 17.89
N GLY A 74 17.38 -6.97 19.10
CA GLY A 74 16.91 -7.65 20.30
C GLY A 74 16.53 -6.69 21.41
N THR A 75 15.92 -5.55 21.07
CA THR A 75 15.05 -4.78 21.98
C THR A 75 14.35 -3.69 21.18
N GLU A 76 13.38 -4.09 20.37
CA GLU A 76 12.18 -3.31 20.04
C GLU A 76 11.35 -4.20 19.12
N THR A 77 10.24 -4.76 19.64
CA THR A 77 9.03 -4.85 18.82
C THR A 77 8.92 -3.49 18.13
N LYS A 78 9.10 -3.40 16.81
CA LYS A 78 8.92 -2.13 16.08
C LYS A 78 7.56 -1.59 16.50
N GLY A 79 7.56 -0.65 17.45
CA GLY A 79 6.36 0.00 17.89
C GLY A 79 5.82 0.68 16.66
N ILE A 80 4.59 0.36 16.27
CA ILE A 80 3.88 1.18 15.31
C ILE A 80 3.87 2.59 15.94
N ASP A 81 4.68 3.51 15.45
CA ASP A 81 4.83 4.87 16.00
C ASP A 81 3.62 5.70 15.59
N GLN A 82 2.63 5.79 16.48
CA GLN A 82 1.38 6.52 16.24
C GLN A 82 1.37 7.92 16.87
N GLN A 83 2.48 8.37 17.44
CA GLN A 83 2.55 9.65 18.14
C GLN A 83 2.28 10.84 17.20
N ASP A 84 2.54 10.68 15.90
CA ASP A 84 2.37 11.71 14.88
C ASP A 84 0.93 11.81 14.33
N TYR A 85 0.01 10.88 14.62
CA TYR A 85 -1.32 10.86 13.99
C TYR A 85 -2.10 12.16 14.22
N PHE A 86 -2.24 12.59 15.48
CA PHE A 86 -2.97 13.83 15.79
C PHE A 86 -2.18 15.08 15.40
N SER A 87 -0.87 14.98 15.14
CA SER A 87 -0.11 16.10 14.58
C SER A 87 -0.56 16.44 13.15
N LEU A 88 -1.24 15.52 12.45
CA LEU A 88 -1.77 15.73 11.10
C LEU A 88 -2.80 16.87 11.05
N GLU A 89 -3.44 17.22 12.18
CA GLU A 89 -4.33 18.38 12.26
C GLU A 89 -3.61 19.71 11.99
N SER A 90 -2.30 19.77 12.27
CA SER A 90 -1.48 20.96 12.01
C SER A 90 -1.12 21.13 10.53
N TYR A 91 -1.29 20.10 9.70
CA TYR A 91 -1.03 20.13 8.27
C TYR A 91 -2.24 20.76 7.55
N ASN A 92 -2.34 22.09 7.65
CA ASN A 92 -3.47 22.89 7.16
C ASN A 92 -3.22 23.63 5.84
N SER A 93 -2.14 23.28 5.11
CA SER A 93 -1.84 23.85 3.81
C SER A 93 -1.56 22.75 2.80
N THR A 94 -2.44 22.61 1.81
CA THR A 94 -2.08 21.95 0.55
C THR A 94 -1.20 22.91 -0.25
N GLY A 95 -0.19 22.38 -0.95
CA GLY A 95 0.69 23.18 -1.79
C GLY A 95 -0.01 23.84 -2.98
N ASN A 96 -1.12 23.25 -3.43
CA ASN A 96 -2.06 23.76 -4.44
C ASN A 96 -3.48 23.29 -4.05
N LEU A 97 -4.53 23.96 -4.53
CA LEU A 97 -5.90 23.41 -4.53
C LEU A 97 -5.91 22.10 -5.35
N TYR A 98 -6.85 21.19 -5.05
CA TYR A 98 -7.03 19.95 -5.83
C TYR A 98 -7.72 20.26 -7.18
N ASP A 99 -7.12 21.15 -7.97
CA ASP A 99 -7.72 21.72 -9.17
C ASP A 99 -7.80 20.66 -10.28
N ILE A 100 -8.99 20.09 -10.44
CA ILE A 100 -9.38 19.28 -11.58
C ILE A 100 -10.72 19.81 -12.11
N VAL A 101 -10.74 20.13 -13.40
CA VAL A 101 -11.95 20.56 -14.10
C VAL A 101 -12.85 19.35 -14.33
N ASP A 102 -14.15 19.48 -14.03
CA ASP A 102 -15.17 18.45 -14.24
C ASP A 102 -14.81 17.08 -13.65
N ALA A 103 -14.23 17.07 -12.45
CA ALA A 103 -13.80 15.85 -11.76
C ALA A 103 -14.92 14.80 -11.62
N ALA A 104 -16.19 15.22 -11.58
CA ALA A 104 -17.33 14.31 -11.50
C ALA A 104 -17.63 13.61 -12.84
N ASP A 105 -17.29 14.23 -13.97
CA ASP A 105 -17.62 13.72 -15.30
C ASP A 105 -16.71 12.57 -15.73
N LYS A 106 -17.15 11.83 -16.75
CA LYS A 106 -16.37 10.73 -17.32
C LYS A 106 -15.33 11.28 -18.29
N SER A 107 -14.08 11.26 -17.86
CA SER A 107 -12.90 11.52 -18.70
C SER A 107 -11.72 10.67 -18.22
N PRO A 108 -10.73 10.38 -19.07
CA PRO A 108 -9.50 9.70 -18.65
C PRO A 108 -8.80 10.41 -17.48
N GLU A 109 -8.84 11.74 -17.47
CA GLU A 109 -8.24 12.59 -16.42
C GLU A 109 -9.00 12.43 -15.09
N ALA A 110 -10.33 12.54 -15.11
CA ALA A 110 -11.16 12.35 -13.93
C ALA A 110 -11.04 10.93 -13.40
N ASP A 111 -11.09 9.92 -14.27
CA ASP A 111 -10.93 8.54 -13.87
C ASP A 111 -9.56 8.34 -13.21
N THR A 112 -8.47 8.85 -13.79
CA THR A 112 -7.13 8.76 -13.17
C THR A 112 -7.10 9.43 -11.80
N PHE A 113 -7.68 10.63 -11.66
CA PHE A 113 -7.78 11.34 -10.39
C PHE A 113 -8.51 10.52 -9.32
N TRP A 114 -9.67 9.95 -9.65
CA TRP A 114 -10.44 9.13 -8.72
C TRP A 114 -9.74 7.80 -8.38
N HIS A 115 -9.09 7.15 -9.35
CA HIS A 115 -8.29 5.95 -9.10
C HIS A 115 -7.13 6.26 -8.14
N ASP A 116 -6.49 7.42 -8.28
CA ASP A 116 -5.41 7.86 -7.42
C ASP A 116 -5.88 8.11 -5.98
N LEU A 117 -7.07 8.66 -5.78
CA LEU A 117 -7.69 8.79 -4.46
C LEU A 117 -7.94 7.43 -3.80
N GLN A 118 -8.29 6.40 -4.59
CA GLN A 118 -8.54 5.03 -4.11
C GLN A 118 -7.27 4.21 -3.83
N LYS A 119 -6.06 4.75 -4.05
CA LYS A 119 -4.79 4.05 -3.75
C LYS A 119 -4.60 3.76 -2.25
N THR A 120 -5.40 4.37 -1.39
CA THR A 120 -5.48 4.06 0.04
C THR A 120 -6.93 3.94 0.45
N ASP A 121 -7.27 2.83 1.12
CA ASP A 121 -8.58 2.62 1.75
C ASP A 121 -8.68 3.29 3.13
N GLY A 122 -7.53 3.73 3.67
CA GLY A 122 -7.45 4.32 4.99
C GLY A 122 -7.54 3.33 6.13
N ILE A 123 -7.47 2.03 5.84
CA ILE A 123 -7.51 0.96 6.82
C ILE A 123 -6.14 0.84 7.48
N VAL A 124 -6.11 1.07 8.79
CA VAL A 124 -4.87 1.15 9.58
C VAL A 124 -4.93 0.24 10.79
N ALA A 125 -3.77 -0.33 11.13
CA ALA A 125 -3.56 -1.03 12.38
C ALA A 125 -2.84 -0.10 13.37
N VAL A 126 -3.45 0.08 14.56
CA VAL A 126 -2.86 0.87 15.64
C VAL A 126 -2.83 0.08 16.93
N HIS A 127 -1.87 0.36 17.81
CA HIS A 127 -1.69 -0.37 19.04
C HIS A 127 -2.86 -0.12 20.01
N SER A 128 -3.42 -1.19 20.57
CA SER A 128 -4.58 -1.19 21.46
C SER A 128 -4.43 -0.26 22.67
N LYS A 129 -3.24 -0.20 23.30
CA LYS A 129 -2.99 0.73 24.41
C LYS A 129 -3.04 2.20 23.96
N TRP A 130 -2.56 2.51 22.75
CA TRP A 130 -2.61 3.86 22.20
C TRP A 130 -4.06 4.23 21.87
N ALA A 131 -4.82 3.32 21.23
CA ALA A 131 -6.24 3.53 20.94
C ALA A 131 -7.05 3.78 22.22
N LYS A 132 -6.84 2.95 23.25
CA LYS A 132 -7.49 3.12 24.57
C LYS A 132 -7.11 4.43 25.25
N LYS A 133 -5.82 4.79 25.23
CA LYS A 133 -5.33 6.05 25.82
C LYS A 133 -5.99 7.28 25.18
N ASN A 134 -6.23 7.24 23.88
CA ASN A 134 -6.86 8.33 23.13
C ASN A 134 -8.39 8.19 23.00
N ALA A 135 -9.00 7.30 23.79
CA ALA A 135 -10.45 7.07 23.82
C ALA A 135 -11.07 6.81 22.42
N LEU A 136 -10.35 6.12 21.55
CA LEU A 136 -10.87 5.75 20.24
C LEU A 136 -12.05 4.76 20.37
N PRO A 137 -12.99 4.75 19.40
CA PRO A 137 -14.10 3.80 19.39
C PRO A 137 -13.63 2.35 19.49
N ALA A 138 -14.47 1.51 20.09
CA ALA A 138 -14.22 0.06 20.11
C ALA A 138 -14.20 -0.49 18.68
N THR A 139 -13.28 -1.41 18.41
CA THR A 139 -13.11 -2.03 17.09
C THR A 139 -12.49 -3.43 17.22
N VAL A 140 -12.44 -4.14 16.10
CA VAL A 140 -11.88 -5.49 15.96
C VAL A 140 -10.36 -5.49 16.19
N ALA A 141 -9.86 -6.61 16.71
CA ALA A 141 -8.42 -6.85 16.79
C ALA A 141 -7.86 -7.16 15.40
N HIS A 142 -6.59 -6.84 15.16
CA HIS A 142 -5.89 -7.38 14.01
C HIS A 142 -5.77 -8.92 14.20
N PRO A 143 -6.12 -9.73 13.19
CA PRO A 143 -6.15 -11.19 13.33
C PRO A 143 -4.79 -11.78 13.69
N ASP A 144 -3.72 -11.30 13.06
CA ASP A 144 -2.35 -11.77 13.32
C ASP A 144 -1.62 -11.03 14.46
N ASP A 145 -2.21 -9.96 15.00
CA ASP A 145 -1.62 -9.16 16.08
C ASP A 145 -2.70 -8.64 17.04
N PRO A 146 -3.09 -9.43 18.05
CA PRO A 146 -4.12 -9.04 19.00
C PRO A 146 -3.78 -7.78 19.82
N ALA A 147 -2.52 -7.36 19.86
CA ALA A 147 -2.12 -6.11 20.50
C ALA A 147 -2.49 -4.88 19.65
N SER A 148 -2.85 -5.08 18.37
CA SER A 148 -3.28 -4.06 17.43
C SER A 148 -4.78 -4.10 17.15
N LYS A 149 -5.33 -2.95 16.79
CA LYS A 149 -6.74 -2.67 16.51
C LYS A 149 -6.87 -2.05 15.14
N ILE A 150 -7.90 -2.45 14.39
CA ILE A 150 -8.13 -2.00 13.02
C ILE A 150 -9.09 -0.81 13.01
N TYR A 151 -8.71 0.28 12.32
CA TYR A 151 -9.54 1.46 12.13
C TYR A 151 -9.56 1.86 10.67
N GLN A 152 -10.58 2.60 10.26
CA GLN A 152 -10.58 3.35 9.01
C GLN A 152 -10.52 4.84 9.31
N ILE A 153 -9.64 5.58 8.64
CA ILE A 153 -9.62 7.04 8.73
C ILE A 153 -10.82 7.59 7.94
N ASN A 154 -11.66 8.40 8.60
CA ASN A 154 -12.95 8.88 8.06
C ASN A 154 -12.86 9.50 6.66
N VAL A 155 -11.85 10.32 6.37
CA VAL A 155 -11.74 10.97 5.05
C VAL A 155 -11.64 9.95 3.91
N PHE A 156 -10.98 8.81 4.12
CA PHE A 156 -10.87 7.77 3.10
C PHE A 156 -12.18 6.98 2.94
N HIS A 157 -12.98 6.86 4.00
CA HIS A 157 -14.35 6.34 3.90
C HIS A 157 -15.24 7.32 3.11
N ALA A 158 -15.20 8.62 3.40
CA ALA A 158 -15.95 9.62 2.65
C ALA A 158 -15.56 9.66 1.16
N LEU A 159 -14.25 9.58 0.85
CA LEU A 159 -13.76 9.52 -0.54
C LEU A 159 -14.17 8.23 -1.26
N HIS A 160 -14.16 7.09 -0.57
CA HIS A 160 -14.72 5.83 -1.09
C HIS A 160 -16.22 5.97 -1.41
N CYS A 161 -17.00 6.56 -0.50
CA CYS A 161 -18.42 6.83 -0.71
C CYS A 161 -18.66 7.73 -1.93
N LEU A 162 -17.92 8.83 -2.05
CA LEU A 162 -18.01 9.75 -3.19
C LEU A 162 -17.64 9.07 -4.52
N TYR A 163 -16.57 8.28 -4.53
CA TYR A 163 -16.16 7.51 -5.71
C TYR A 163 -17.27 6.56 -6.17
N ARG A 164 -17.89 5.83 -5.23
CA ARG A 164 -19.00 4.93 -5.54
C ARG A 164 -20.23 5.67 -6.04
N ILE A 165 -20.62 6.79 -5.40
CA ILE A 165 -21.73 7.63 -5.88
C ILE A 165 -21.46 8.16 -7.29
N ARG A 166 -20.26 8.69 -7.57
CA ARG A 166 -19.87 9.13 -8.91
C ARG A 166 -20.02 8.01 -9.94
N ASN A 167 -19.43 6.84 -9.66
CA ASN A 167 -19.49 5.70 -10.56
C ASN A 167 -20.91 5.21 -10.78
N ARG A 168 -21.74 5.26 -9.74
CA ARG A 168 -23.17 4.98 -9.81
C ARG A 168 -23.82 5.98 -10.76
N LEU A 169 -23.80 7.28 -10.44
CA LEU A 169 -24.46 8.34 -11.22
C LEU A 169 -24.07 8.34 -12.70
N THR A 170 -22.78 8.16 -13.00
CA THR A 170 -22.25 8.19 -14.36
C THR A 170 -22.38 6.85 -15.10
N SER A 171 -22.85 5.80 -14.45
CA SER A 171 -22.98 4.46 -15.05
C SER A 171 -23.98 4.42 -16.19
N LYS A 172 -23.66 3.60 -17.20
CA LYS A 172 -24.58 3.24 -18.30
C LYS A 172 -25.53 2.09 -17.94
N ILE A 173 -25.37 1.48 -16.75
CA ILE A 173 -26.24 0.40 -16.30
C ILE A 173 -27.64 0.98 -16.02
N PRO A 174 -28.72 0.38 -16.57
CA PRO A 174 -30.08 0.85 -16.37
C PRO A 174 -30.46 0.90 -14.89
N LEU A 175 -31.35 1.84 -14.51
CA LEU A 175 -31.76 2.03 -13.12
C LEU A 175 -32.49 0.82 -12.54
N GLU A 176 -33.19 0.05 -13.38
CA GLU A 176 -33.85 -1.19 -12.99
C GLU A 176 -32.85 -2.26 -12.53
N LYS A 177 -31.62 -2.21 -13.07
CA LYS A 177 -30.52 -3.08 -12.67
C LYS A 177 -29.63 -2.46 -11.61
N TRP A 178 -29.54 -1.12 -11.56
CA TRP A 178 -28.66 -0.40 -10.65
C TRP A 178 -29.31 0.90 -10.09
N PRO A 179 -30.30 0.77 -9.18
CA PRO A 179 -31.08 1.91 -8.66
C PRO A 179 -30.25 2.97 -7.95
N ARG A 180 -30.45 4.27 -8.16
CA ARG A 180 -29.60 5.30 -7.50
C ARG A 180 -29.81 5.41 -5.99
N ASN A 181 -30.83 4.80 -5.46
CA ASN A 181 -31.24 4.84 -4.06
C ASN A 181 -31.09 3.48 -3.36
N ASP A 182 -30.20 2.61 -3.83
CA ASP A 182 -29.86 1.41 -3.08
C ASP A 182 -29.24 1.79 -1.72
N ILE A 183 -29.32 0.87 -0.77
CA ILE A 183 -29.04 1.20 0.62
C ILE A 183 -27.55 1.49 0.84
N HIS A 184 -26.64 0.88 0.08
CA HIS A 184 -25.23 1.24 0.20
C HIS A 184 -25.00 2.67 -0.31
N THR A 185 -25.63 3.06 -1.44
CA THR A 185 -25.60 4.46 -1.89
C THR A 185 -26.20 5.41 -0.85
N MET A 186 -27.32 5.05 -0.21
CA MET A 186 -27.94 5.89 0.83
C MET A 186 -27.08 5.99 2.10
N HIS A 187 -26.41 4.90 2.49
CA HIS A 187 -25.42 4.91 3.56
C HIS A 187 -24.25 5.84 3.23
N CYS A 188 -23.74 5.78 1.99
CA CYS A 188 -22.69 6.68 1.52
C CYS A 188 -23.11 8.15 1.62
N VAL A 189 -24.32 8.48 1.17
CA VAL A 189 -24.87 9.84 1.28
C VAL A 189 -24.98 10.28 2.74
N ASP A 190 -25.48 9.43 3.63
CA ASP A 190 -25.62 9.76 5.05
C ASP A 190 -24.26 9.90 5.77
N HIS A 191 -23.29 9.05 5.43
CA HIS A 191 -21.93 9.14 5.95
C HIS A 191 -21.27 10.46 5.56
N ILE A 192 -21.33 10.85 4.27
CA ILE A 192 -20.80 12.12 3.78
C ILE A 192 -21.51 13.30 4.45
N ARG A 193 -22.85 13.27 4.54
CA ARG A 193 -23.64 14.30 5.25
C ARG A 193 -23.15 14.46 6.70
N ASN A 194 -23.00 13.36 7.43
CA ASN A 194 -22.54 13.39 8.81
C ASN A 194 -21.11 13.95 8.92
N ASP A 195 -20.20 13.52 8.05
CA ASP A 195 -18.81 14.00 8.07
C ASP A 195 -18.72 15.51 7.78
N LEU A 196 -19.49 16.02 6.80
CA LEU A 196 -19.59 17.45 6.50
C LEU A 196 -20.17 18.26 7.68
N MET A 197 -21.15 17.71 8.40
CA MET A 197 -21.71 18.38 9.58
C MET A 197 -20.75 18.41 10.76
N CYS A 198 -19.91 17.37 10.91
CA CYS A 198 -18.85 17.34 11.93
C CYS A 198 -17.70 18.29 11.60
N HIS A 199 -17.42 18.50 10.31
CA HIS A 199 -16.31 19.31 9.81
C HIS A 199 -16.82 20.45 8.91
N ALA A 200 -17.72 21.28 9.43
CA ALA A 200 -18.35 22.36 8.66
C ALA A 200 -17.32 23.41 8.23
N ASP A 201 -17.21 23.64 6.92
CA ASP A 201 -16.47 24.78 6.37
C ASP A 201 -17.36 26.03 6.41
N ILE A 202 -16.89 27.05 7.15
CA ILE A 202 -17.59 28.33 7.32
C ILE A 202 -17.13 29.40 6.31
N SER A 203 -16.27 29.04 5.37
CA SER A 203 -15.83 29.93 4.30
C SER A 203 -17.01 30.35 3.43
N LEU A 204 -17.02 31.61 2.99
CA LEU A 204 -18.06 32.15 2.13
C LEU A 204 -17.59 32.08 0.67
N SER A 205 -18.47 31.58 -0.21
CA SER A 205 -18.30 31.66 -1.66
C SER A 205 -19.02 32.90 -2.20
N GLY A 206 -18.40 33.61 -3.13
CA GLY A 206 -18.97 34.77 -3.83
C GLY A 206 -19.64 34.39 -5.15
N SER A 207 -20.23 35.40 -5.80
CA SER A 207 -20.77 35.31 -7.16
C SER A 207 -20.89 36.70 -7.81
N ASP A 208 -20.89 36.72 -9.14
CA ASP A 208 -21.27 37.87 -9.95
C ASP A 208 -22.77 37.87 -10.31
N GLU A 209 -23.53 36.89 -9.79
CA GLU A 209 -24.96 36.70 -10.04
C GLU A 209 -25.71 36.18 -8.79
N TYR A 210 -27.04 36.04 -8.85
CA TYR A 210 -27.91 35.81 -7.68
C TYR A 210 -28.40 34.37 -7.48
N VAL A 211 -28.02 33.45 -8.37
CA VAL A 211 -28.51 32.08 -8.50
C VAL A 211 -27.47 31.05 -8.07
N SER A 212 -26.17 31.30 -8.26
CA SER A 212 -25.07 30.41 -7.86
C SER A 212 -23.99 31.16 -7.07
N PHE A 213 -23.28 30.47 -6.18
CA PHE A 213 -22.22 31.06 -5.36
C PHE A 213 -21.00 30.13 -5.34
N ASN A 214 -20.25 30.14 -6.45
CA ASN A 214 -19.14 29.21 -6.69
C ASN A 214 -17.77 29.91 -6.82
N SER A 215 -17.68 31.19 -6.45
CA SER A 215 -16.39 31.89 -6.40
C SER A 215 -15.72 31.65 -5.06
N HIS A 216 -14.70 30.80 -5.03
CA HIS A 216 -13.98 30.44 -3.81
C HIS A 216 -12.77 31.35 -3.57
N SER A 217 -12.48 31.66 -2.30
CA SER A 217 -11.29 32.42 -1.94
C SER A 217 -10.02 31.60 -2.21
N HIS A 218 -9.02 32.19 -2.87
CA HIS A 218 -7.67 31.63 -3.00
C HIS A 218 -6.96 31.43 -1.64
N HIS A 219 -7.53 31.90 -0.53
CA HIS A 219 -6.98 31.72 0.82
C HIS A 219 -7.64 30.58 1.60
N GLN A 220 -8.55 29.81 0.98
CA GLN A 220 -9.13 28.63 1.62
C GLN A 220 -8.02 27.64 1.98
N LYS A 221 -7.96 27.27 3.26
CA LYS A 221 -6.93 26.37 3.79
C LYS A 221 -7.47 24.94 3.82
N CYS A 222 -6.97 24.10 2.91
CA CYS A 222 -7.29 22.68 2.89
C CYS A 222 -6.28 21.88 3.74
N ARG A 223 -6.76 20.81 4.37
CA ARG A 223 -5.87 19.83 5.03
C ARG A 223 -5.02 19.09 3.99
N ASP A 224 -3.78 18.77 4.33
CA ASP A 224 -2.87 17.98 3.48
C ASP A 224 -3.34 16.50 3.42
N LEU A 225 -4.14 16.17 2.40
CA LEU A 225 -4.58 14.80 2.15
C LEU A 225 -3.39 13.88 1.88
N GLY A 226 -2.33 14.39 1.25
CA GLY A 226 -1.11 13.63 1.00
C GLY A 226 -0.41 13.21 2.28
N ALA A 227 -0.40 14.06 3.32
CA ALA A 227 0.12 13.69 4.64
C ALA A 227 -0.68 12.55 5.27
N LEU A 228 -2.01 12.62 5.18
CA LEU A 228 -2.91 11.56 5.64
C LEU A 228 -2.68 10.26 4.87
N GLN A 229 -2.54 10.33 3.54
CA GLN A 229 -2.26 9.16 2.69
C GLN A 229 -0.91 8.51 3.06
N ARG A 230 0.13 9.32 3.25
CA ARG A 230 1.46 8.84 3.66
C ARG A 230 1.41 8.19 5.03
N TRP A 231 0.68 8.77 5.97
CA TRP A 231 0.51 8.20 7.31
C TRP A 231 -0.25 6.88 7.26
N ALA A 232 -1.41 6.87 6.58
CA ALA A 232 -2.24 5.68 6.42
C ALA A 232 -1.45 4.53 5.81
N LYS A 233 -0.67 4.80 4.76
CA LYS A 233 0.17 3.79 4.10
C LYS A 233 1.27 3.22 5.01
N ARG A 234 1.85 4.01 5.92
CA ARG A 234 2.84 3.50 6.89
C ARG A 234 2.20 2.58 7.94
N HIS A 235 0.91 2.75 8.18
CA HIS A 235 0.14 2.06 9.20
C HIS A 235 -0.86 1.05 8.62
N SER A 236 -0.79 0.78 7.30
CA SER A 236 -1.79 -0.01 6.62
C SER A 236 -1.69 -1.48 6.99
N TRP A 237 -2.84 -2.15 7.02
CA TRP A 237 -2.87 -3.60 7.09
C TRP A 237 -2.66 -4.18 5.69
N THR A 238 -1.42 -4.55 5.38
CA THR A 238 -1.04 -5.01 4.02
C THR A 238 -1.80 -6.28 3.59
N GLY A 239 -2.17 -7.16 4.52
CA GLY A 239 -2.93 -8.39 4.26
C GLY A 239 -4.45 -8.22 4.31
N TYR A 240 -4.97 -7.00 4.42
CA TYR A 240 -6.41 -6.78 4.61
C TYR A 240 -7.26 -7.38 3.48
N LYS A 241 -6.85 -7.14 2.23
CA LYS A 241 -7.56 -7.65 1.05
C LYS A 241 -7.56 -9.18 1.02
N ASP A 242 -6.39 -9.79 1.21
CA ASP A 242 -6.24 -11.24 1.20
C ASP A 242 -7.02 -11.89 2.35
N TYR A 243 -7.07 -11.24 3.52
CA TYR A 243 -7.88 -11.68 4.65
C TYR A 243 -9.37 -11.63 4.33
N LEU A 244 -9.83 -10.54 3.71
CA LEU A 244 -11.22 -10.41 3.27
C LEU A 244 -11.60 -11.52 2.28
N GLU A 245 -10.79 -11.76 1.24
CA GLU A 245 -11.09 -12.79 0.24
C GLU A 245 -10.95 -14.21 0.80
N GLY A 246 -9.85 -14.50 1.48
CA GLY A 246 -9.48 -15.85 1.89
C GLY A 246 -10.08 -16.34 3.20
N VAL A 247 -10.31 -15.44 4.16
CA VAL A 247 -10.82 -15.79 5.50
C VAL A 247 -12.29 -15.42 5.64
N VAL A 248 -12.63 -14.17 5.32
CA VAL A 248 -14.03 -13.69 5.44
C VAL A 248 -14.90 -14.24 4.31
N GLY A 249 -14.30 -14.58 3.16
CA GLY A 249 -15.04 -14.98 1.96
C GLY A 249 -15.72 -13.79 1.26
N TYR A 250 -15.18 -12.59 1.47
CA TYR A 250 -15.67 -11.37 0.84
C TYR A 250 -15.19 -11.31 -0.62
N ASP A 251 -16.11 -11.51 -1.55
CA ASP A 251 -15.84 -11.31 -2.98
C ASP A 251 -16.09 -9.84 -3.32
N PHE A 252 -15.04 -9.09 -3.65
CA PHE A 252 -15.16 -7.67 -4.02
C PHE A 252 -16.02 -7.42 -5.27
N ASN A 253 -16.13 -8.39 -6.19
CA ASN A 253 -16.96 -8.29 -7.38
C ASN A 253 -18.41 -8.64 -7.10
N GLU A 254 -18.65 -9.60 -6.20
CA GLU A 254 -19.99 -10.02 -5.79
C GLU A 254 -20.56 -9.11 -4.70
N ALA A 255 -19.75 -8.54 -3.82
CA ALA A 255 -20.18 -7.60 -2.79
C ALA A 255 -20.80 -6.34 -3.39
N GLU A 256 -20.35 -5.88 -4.56
CA GLU A 256 -21.03 -4.77 -5.26
C GLU A 256 -22.40 -5.21 -5.80
N ARG A 257 -22.54 -6.44 -6.32
CA ARG A 257 -23.84 -7.02 -6.75
C ARG A 257 -24.76 -7.40 -5.58
N VAL A 258 -24.20 -7.82 -4.46
CA VAL A 258 -24.90 -8.20 -3.24
C VAL A 258 -25.29 -6.97 -2.46
N ASN A 259 -24.49 -5.91 -2.41
CA ASN A 259 -24.91 -4.60 -1.88
C ASN A 259 -26.05 -3.97 -2.71
N MET A 260 -26.14 -4.27 -4.00
CA MET A 260 -27.32 -3.93 -4.82
C MET A 260 -28.56 -4.76 -4.45
N ALA A 261 -28.35 -5.98 -3.94
CA ALA A 261 -29.42 -6.86 -3.48
C ALA A 261 -29.77 -6.68 -1.99
N MET A 262 -28.84 -6.16 -1.18
CA MET A 262 -28.83 -6.21 0.28
C MET A 262 -28.39 -4.88 0.89
N ALA A 263 -29.31 -3.98 1.19
CA ALA A 263 -29.26 -3.44 2.55
C ALA A 263 -30.62 -2.92 2.99
N GLY A 264 -30.71 -2.58 4.27
CA GLY A 264 -31.96 -2.19 4.90
C GLY A 264 -32.00 -2.70 6.34
N LYS A 265 -31.01 -2.33 7.17
CA LYS A 265 -31.10 -2.49 8.62
C LYS A 265 -31.95 -1.35 9.21
N GLY A 266 -33.27 -1.49 9.13
CA GLY A 266 -34.18 -0.68 9.94
C GLY A 266 -35.09 0.28 9.20
N HIS A 267 -34.99 0.37 7.88
CA HIS A 267 -36.17 0.50 7.03
C HIS A 267 -35.91 -0.29 5.74
N TRP A 268 -36.94 -1.01 5.31
CA TRP A 268 -37.08 -1.71 4.01
C TRP A 268 -36.56 -3.17 3.97
N ASN A 269 -36.61 -3.83 5.13
CA ASN A 269 -37.02 -5.21 5.46
C ASN A 269 -36.99 -6.30 4.36
N LYS A 270 -35.85 -7.04 4.24
CA LYS A 270 -35.72 -8.53 4.17
C LYS A 270 -34.26 -9.08 4.30
N ALA A 271 -33.25 -8.23 4.42
CA ALA A 271 -31.83 -8.63 4.49
C ALA A 271 -31.34 -8.80 5.94
N GLN A 272 -30.79 -9.97 6.28
CA GLN A 272 -30.20 -10.27 7.59
C GLN A 272 -28.70 -10.61 7.46
N SER A 273 -27.94 -10.41 8.54
CA SER A 273 -26.52 -10.71 8.61
C SER A 273 -26.11 -11.22 9.99
N THR A 274 -25.29 -12.27 10.07
CA THR A 274 -24.52 -12.61 11.28
C THR A 274 -23.04 -12.33 11.05
N LEU A 275 -22.37 -11.82 12.08
CA LEU A 275 -20.92 -11.81 12.18
C LEU A 275 -20.52 -12.91 13.16
N ASP A 276 -19.74 -13.87 12.69
CA ASP A 276 -19.04 -14.79 13.56
C ASP A 276 -17.86 -14.03 14.21
N ASN A 277 -17.92 -13.85 15.53
CA ASN A 277 -16.90 -13.09 16.27
C ASN A 277 -15.56 -13.84 16.41
N GLU A 278 -15.53 -15.15 16.17
CA GLU A 278 -14.32 -15.97 16.23
C GLU A 278 -13.62 -15.99 14.88
N THR A 279 -14.37 -16.15 13.79
CA THR A 279 -13.80 -16.26 12.43
C THR A 279 -13.78 -14.93 11.66
N GLY A 280 -14.57 -13.95 12.08
CA GLY A 280 -14.80 -12.71 11.34
C GLY A 280 -15.67 -12.88 10.09
N LYS A 281 -16.20 -14.09 9.85
CA LYS A 281 -17.06 -14.39 8.70
C LYS A 281 -18.39 -13.68 8.84
N ILE A 282 -18.84 -13.06 7.75
CA ILE A 282 -20.18 -12.46 7.67
C ILE A 282 -21.06 -13.39 6.83
N GLU A 283 -22.09 -13.95 7.43
CA GLU A 283 -23.12 -14.70 6.71
C GLU A 283 -24.30 -13.78 6.44
N LEU A 284 -24.78 -13.80 5.19
CA LEU A 284 -25.85 -12.96 4.69
C LEU A 284 -26.98 -13.86 4.19
N TRP A 285 -28.22 -13.58 4.60
CA TRP A 285 -29.39 -14.29 4.09
C TRP A 285 -30.59 -13.36 3.96
N PHE A 286 -31.58 -13.85 3.22
CA PHE A 286 -32.85 -13.19 2.97
C PHE A 286 -33.98 -13.99 3.59
N GLU A 287 -35.01 -13.31 4.09
CA GLU A 287 -36.30 -13.95 4.31
C GLU A 287 -36.96 -14.21 2.94
N GLU A 288 -37.22 -15.47 2.61
CA GLU A 288 -38.07 -15.83 1.46
C GLU A 288 -39.55 -15.49 1.79
N ASP A 289 -40.31 -15.06 0.78
CA ASP A 289 -41.77 -14.88 0.88
C ASP A 289 -42.53 -16.20 1.07
#